data_AF-D0NSH9-F1
#
_entry.id   AF-D0NSH9-F1
#
_cell.length_a   1.000
_cell.length_b   1.000
_cell.length_c   1.000
_cell.angle_alpha   90.00
_cell.angle_beta   90.00
_cell.angle_gamma   90.00
#
_symmetry.space_group_name_H-M   'P 1'
#
loop_
_entity.id
_entity.type
_entity.pdbx_description
1 polymer ?
#
loop_
_entity_poly.entity_id
_entity_poly.type
_entity_poly.pdbx_seq_one_letter_code
_entity_poly.pdbx_strand_id
1 'polypeptide(L)'
;MHLPFRMPSPRGLCSTAEHIRHRREKRYYKLLRLFADRVGQHQLNNRKYLAPSPASVGQYCARQKSVRVETISAAWKQSAIIYSALCEQLMRSLKVRKALRVDHSVKFYRPGRRAAPDALRKS
;
A
#
# COMPACT_ATOMS: atom_id res chain seq x y z
N MET A 1 19.94 7.33 4.14
CA MET A 1 18.92 7.11 5.18
C MET A 1 17.53 7.12 4.55
N HIS A 2 17.03 5.96 4.12
CA HIS A 2 15.63 5.82 3.71
C HIS A 2 14.82 5.51 4.97
N LEU A 3 14.05 6.48 5.48
CA LEU A 3 13.07 6.21 6.53
C LEU A 3 11.96 5.34 5.91
N PRO A 4 11.69 4.12 6.42
CA PRO A 4 10.74 3.19 5.79
C PRO A 4 9.27 3.60 5.97
N PHE A 5 9.00 4.70 6.67
CA PHE A 5 7.65 5.13 7.00
C PHE A 5 7.45 6.59 6.59
N ARG A 6 7.04 6.83 5.34
CA ARG A 6 6.47 8.12 4.97
C ARG A 6 5.13 8.24 5.70
N MET A 7 5.13 8.98 6.80
CA MET A 7 3.94 9.30 7.59
C MET A 7 2.80 9.75 6.65
N PRO A 8 1.67 9.01 6.58
CA PRO A 8 0.55 9.43 5.74
C PRO A 8 -0.03 10.75 6.29
N SER A 9 -0.45 11.64 5.41
CA SER A 9 -1.27 12.80 5.81
C SER A 9 -2.58 12.31 6.47
N PRO A 10 -3.26 13.10 7.33
CA PRO A 10 -4.56 12.73 7.89
C PRO A 10 -5.58 12.28 6.82
N ARG A 11 -5.58 12.92 5.64
CA ARG A 11 -6.39 12.49 4.47
C ARG A 11 -5.91 11.16 3.88
N GLY A 12 -4.61 10.88 3.99
CA GLY A 12 -3.99 9.62 3.60
C GLY A 12 -4.31 8.44 4.52
N LEU A 13 -4.80 8.68 5.74
CA LEU A 13 -5.20 7.59 6.66
C LEU A 13 -6.47 6.90 6.18
N CYS A 14 -7.46 7.69 5.75
CA CYS A 14 -8.71 7.16 5.21
C CYS A 14 -8.46 6.35 3.94
N SER A 15 -7.65 6.89 3.01
CA SER A 15 -7.27 6.14 1.81
C SER A 15 -6.43 4.90 2.11
N THR A 16 -5.61 4.91 3.17
CA THR A 16 -4.87 3.72 3.62
C THR A 16 -5.81 2.63 4.12
N ALA A 17 -6.82 2.97 4.93
CA ALA A 17 -7.82 2.02 5.40
C ALA A 17 -8.60 1.41 4.22
N GLU A 18 -8.98 2.25 3.26
CA GLU A 18 -9.64 1.82 2.02
C GLU A 18 -8.77 0.89 1.17
N HIS A 19 -7.48 1.19 1.00
CA HIS A 19 -6.55 0.31 0.29
C HIS A 19 -6.37 -1.04 0.99
N ILE A 20 -6.34 -1.06 2.33
CA ILE A 20 -6.28 -2.31 3.10
C ILE A 20 -7.56 -3.13 2.87
N ARG A 21 -8.73 -2.50 2.92
CA ARG A 21 -10.02 -3.14 2.64
C ARG A 21 -10.03 -3.72 1.23
N HIS A 22 -9.73 -2.91 0.22
CA HIS A 22 -9.71 -3.32 -1.18
C HIS A 22 -8.71 -4.47 -1.44
N ARG A 23 -7.54 -4.45 -0.81
CA ARG A 23 -6.55 -5.53 -0.91
C ARG A 23 -7.08 -6.85 -0.35
N ARG A 24 -7.87 -6.80 0.73
CA ARG A 24 -8.50 -7.98 1.34
C ARG A 24 -9.60 -8.55 0.45
N GLU A 25 -10.46 -7.69 -0.09
CA GLU A 25 -11.50 -8.07 -1.06
C GLU A 25 -10.89 -8.73 -2.30
N LYS A 26 -9.85 -8.11 -2.88
CA LYS A 26 -9.14 -8.68 -4.02
C LYS A 26 -8.55 -10.06 -3.71
N ARG A 27 -8.02 -10.25 -2.51
CA ARG A 27 -7.53 -11.56 -2.05
C ARG A 27 -8.69 -12.56 -1.90
N TYR A 28 -9.83 -12.15 -1.37
CA TYR A 28 -11.03 -12.99 -1.26
C TYR A 28 -11.47 -13.51 -2.62
N TYR A 29 -11.65 -12.64 -3.62
CA TYR A 29 -12.08 -13.07 -4.95
C TYR A 29 -11.09 -14.02 -5.62
N LYS A 30 -9.79 -13.82 -5.39
CA LYS A 30 -8.77 -14.77 -5.85
C LYS A 30 -8.94 -16.15 -5.21
N LEU A 31 -9.18 -16.21 -3.89
CA LEU A 31 -9.43 -17.46 -3.18
C LEU A 31 -10.72 -18.13 -3.64
N LEU A 32 -11.78 -17.35 -3.89
CA LEU A 32 -13.06 -17.85 -4.38
C LEU A 32 -12.90 -18.52 -5.75
N ARG A 33 -12.09 -17.94 -6.64
CA ARG A 33 -11.76 -18.55 -7.93
C ARG A 33 -11.04 -19.89 -7.75
N LEU A 34 -10.00 -19.94 -6.91
CA LEU A 34 -9.26 -21.18 -6.63
C LEU A 34 -10.15 -22.25 -5.99
N PHE A 35 -11.09 -21.84 -5.13
CA PHE A 35 -12.09 -22.73 -4.55
C PHE A 35 -12.99 -23.32 -5.63
N ALA A 36 -13.55 -22.50 -6.52
CA ALA A 36 -14.38 -22.97 -7.63
C ALA A 36 -13.63 -23.95 -8.55
N ASP A 37 -12.39 -23.62 -8.91
CA ASP A 37 -11.53 -24.50 -9.72
C ASP A 37 -11.34 -25.86 -9.04
N ARG A 38 -11.09 -25.85 -7.72
CA ARG A 38 -10.89 -27.08 -6.92
C ARG A 38 -12.19 -27.90 -6.80
N VAL A 39 -13.33 -27.25 -6.63
CA VAL A 39 -14.64 -27.92 -6.61
C VAL A 39 -14.92 -28.62 -7.94
N GLY A 40 -14.66 -27.93 -9.07
CA GLY A 40 -14.81 -28.54 -10.39
C GLY A 40 -13.94 -29.77 -10.57
N GLN A 41 -12.67 -29.70 -10.16
CA GLN A 41 -11.75 -30.85 -10.17
C GLN A 41 -12.28 -32.03 -9.31
N HIS A 42 -12.81 -31.74 -8.12
CA HIS A 42 -13.39 -32.79 -7.27
C HIS A 42 -14.66 -33.41 -7.88
N GLN A 43 -15.49 -32.62 -8.57
CA GLN A 43 -16.69 -33.10 -9.24
C GLN A 43 -16.39 -33.96 -10.47
N LEU A 44 -15.30 -33.68 -11.18
CA LEU A 44 -14.81 -34.53 -12.27
C LEU A 44 -14.42 -35.93 -11.77
N ASN A 45 -13.75 -36.00 -10.61
CA ASN A 45 -13.34 -37.27 -10.00
C ASN A 45 -14.47 -37.97 -9.24
N ASN A 46 -15.38 -37.21 -8.63
CA ASN A 46 -16.53 -37.69 -7.90
C ASN A 46 -17.75 -36.82 -8.18
N ARG A 47 -18.63 -37.28 -9.10
CA ARG A 47 -19.86 -36.56 -9.48
C ARG A 47 -20.81 -36.27 -8.31
N LYS A 48 -20.71 -37.00 -7.20
CA LYS A 48 -21.54 -36.79 -6.00
C LYS A 48 -20.93 -35.79 -5.02
N TYR A 49 -19.78 -35.19 -5.35
CA TYR A 49 -19.14 -34.23 -4.48
C TYR A 49 -19.97 -32.95 -4.33
N LEU A 50 -20.41 -32.68 -3.11
CA LEU A 50 -21.12 -31.47 -2.72
C LEU A 50 -20.16 -30.56 -1.95
N ALA A 51 -19.79 -29.45 -2.57
CA ALA A 51 -18.92 -28.47 -1.93
C ALA A 51 -19.68 -27.66 -0.87
N PRO A 52 -19.02 -27.29 0.23
CA PRO A 52 -19.60 -26.35 1.18
C PRO A 52 -19.79 -24.97 0.53
N SER A 53 -20.83 -24.24 0.95
CA SER A 53 -21.04 -22.87 0.46
C SER A 53 -19.87 -21.97 0.90
N PRO A 54 -19.23 -21.24 -0.02
CA PRO A 54 -18.17 -20.31 0.35
C PRO A 54 -18.74 -19.16 1.20
N ALA A 55 -17.96 -18.71 2.18
CA ALA A 55 -18.31 -17.55 2.99
C ALA A 55 -18.45 -16.30 2.12
N SER A 56 -19.35 -15.38 2.47
CA SER A 56 -19.48 -14.12 1.72
C SER A 56 -18.25 -13.22 1.91
N VAL A 57 -18.05 -12.25 1.01
CA VAL A 57 -16.95 -11.27 1.13
C VAL A 57 -17.01 -10.53 2.47
N GLY A 58 -18.21 -10.19 2.95
CA GLY A 58 -18.42 -9.55 4.24
C GLY A 58 -17.99 -10.45 5.42
N GLN A 59 -18.37 -11.72 5.39
CA GLN A 59 -17.98 -12.70 6.41
C GLN A 59 -16.47 -12.95 6.42
N TYR A 60 -15.84 -13.05 5.25
CA TYR A 60 -14.39 -13.18 5.11
C TYR A 60 -13.66 -11.95 5.68
N CYS A 61 -14.12 -10.75 5.31
CA CYS A 61 -13.54 -9.50 5.78
C CYS A 61 -13.72 -9.29 7.29
N ALA A 62 -14.85 -9.71 7.86
CA ALA A 62 -15.10 -9.64 9.30
C ALA A 62 -14.20 -10.60 10.10
N ARG A 63 -13.95 -11.81 9.57
CA ARG A 63 -13.04 -12.79 10.19
C ARG A 63 -11.58 -12.35 10.18
N GLN A 64 -11.15 -11.64 9.15
CA GLN A 64 -9.81 -11.05 9.15
C GLN A 64 -9.81 -9.82 10.04
N LYS A 65 -9.28 -9.94 11.27
CA LYS A 65 -9.05 -8.83 12.22
C LYS A 65 -8.96 -7.49 11.49
N SER A 66 -10.06 -6.73 11.49
CA SER A 66 -10.12 -5.46 10.77
C SER A 66 -9.12 -4.54 11.44
N VAL A 67 -8.12 -4.07 10.68
CA VAL A 67 -7.32 -2.96 11.17
C VAL A 67 -8.26 -1.78 11.11
N ARG A 68 -8.92 -1.48 12.22
CA ARG A 68 -9.94 -0.43 12.24
C ARG A 68 -9.27 0.92 12.03
N VAL A 69 -10.01 1.86 11.47
CA VAL A 69 -9.51 3.23 11.21
C VAL A 69 -8.98 3.86 12.50
N GLU A 70 -9.60 3.55 13.64
CA GLU A 70 -9.20 4.01 14.96
C GLU A 70 -7.83 3.46 15.35
N THR A 71 -7.52 2.20 15.02
CA THR A 71 -6.20 1.59 15.26
C THR A 71 -5.12 2.27 14.43
N ILE A 72 -5.40 2.54 13.14
CA ILE A 72 -4.46 3.23 12.24
C ILE A 72 -4.27 4.69 12.72
N SER A 73 -5.35 5.36 13.12
CA SER A 73 -5.32 6.72 13.65
C SER A 73 -4.55 6.83 14.96
N ALA A 74 -4.74 5.89 15.89
CA ALA A 74 -4.00 5.84 17.14
C ALA A 74 -2.49 5.63 16.90
N ALA A 75 -2.13 4.66 16.04
CA ALA A 75 -0.74 4.42 15.67
C ALA A 75 -0.11 5.65 14.97
N TRP A 76 -0.89 6.34 14.13
CA TRP A 76 -0.46 7.58 13.49
C TRP A 76 -0.23 8.70 14.49
N LYS A 77 -1.15 8.92 15.44
CA LYS A 77 -0.99 9.93 16.50
C LYS A 77 0.26 9.67 17.33
N GLN A 78 0.47 8.42 17.73
CA GLN A 78 1.66 8.04 18.50
C GLN A 78 2.95 8.30 17.71
N SER A 79 2.95 7.96 16.43
CA SER A 79 4.09 8.22 15.54
C SER A 79 4.34 9.72 15.39
N ALA A 80 3.27 10.53 15.22
CA ALA A 80 3.37 11.98 15.11
C ALA A 80 3.98 12.61 16.36
N ILE A 81 3.59 12.16 17.56
CA ILE A 81 4.16 12.62 18.85
C ILE A 81 5.66 12.30 18.93
N ILE A 82 6.05 11.08 18.56
CA ILE A 82 7.47 10.67 18.58
C ILE A 82 8.28 11.51 17.59
N TYR A 83 7.78 11.70 16.37
CA TYR A 83 8.47 12.51 15.36
C TYR A 83 8.54 13.98 15.74
N SER A 84 7.49 14.57 16.32
CA SER A 84 7.54 15.97 16.77
C SER A 84 8.57 16.17 17.87
N ALA A 85 8.61 15.28 18.87
CA ALA A 85 9.61 15.33 19.94
C ALA A 85 11.05 15.18 19.41
N LEU A 86 11.28 14.25 18.48
CA LEU A 86 12.57 14.09 17.81
C LEU A 86 12.97 15.33 17.03
N CYS A 87 12.04 15.92 16.27
CA CYS A 87 12.28 17.16 15.53
C CYS A 87 12.64 18.32 16.47
N GLU A 88 11.92 18.48 17.58
CA GLU A 88 12.24 19.50 18.59
C GLU A 88 13.63 19.30 19.19
N GLN A 89 13.98 18.07 19.56
CA GLN A 89 15.30 17.75 20.09
C GLN A 89 16.41 18.02 19.06
N LEU A 90 16.19 17.63 17.80
CA LEU A 90 17.12 17.91 16.70
C LEU A 90 17.29 19.42 16.51
N MET A 91 16.20 20.19 16.46
CA MET A 91 16.25 21.66 16.34
C MET A 91 17.00 22.32 17.49
N ARG A 92 16.85 21.82 18.72
CA ARG A 92 17.60 22.32 19.89
C ARG A 92 19.10 21.98 19.83
N SER A 93 19.44 20.79 19.35
CA SER A 93 20.83 20.32 19.26
C SER A 93 21.61 20.87 18.08
N LEU A 94 20.92 21.20 16.98
CA LEU A 94 21.53 21.68 15.75
C LEU A 94 21.60 23.21 15.81
N LYS A 95 22.80 23.79 15.85
CA LYS A 95 23.00 25.20 15.50
C LYS A 95 22.73 25.36 14.00
N VAL A 96 21.46 25.60 13.64
CA VAL A 96 21.05 25.76 12.25
C VAL A 96 21.67 27.04 11.69
N ARG A 97 22.81 26.91 10.97
CA ARG A 97 23.45 28.05 10.28
C ARG A 97 22.69 28.49 9.02
N LYS A 98 21.84 27.62 8.44
CA LYS A 98 20.93 27.92 7.32
C LYS A 98 19.80 26.89 7.28
N ALA A 99 18.56 27.33 7.34
CA ALA A 99 17.39 26.50 7.06
C ALA A 99 17.22 26.40 5.53
N LEU A 100 17.61 25.26 4.95
CA LEU A 100 17.27 24.96 3.55
C LEU A 100 15.79 24.59 3.50
N ARG A 101 14.95 25.51 3.00
CA ARG A 101 13.60 25.18 2.56
C ARG A 101 13.73 24.21 1.39
N VAL A 102 13.47 22.94 1.63
CA VAL A 102 13.33 21.95 0.56
C VAL A 102 11.95 22.16 -0.05
N ASP A 103 11.89 22.90 -1.15
CA ASP A 103 10.66 23.03 -1.93
C ASP A 103 10.20 21.63 -2.38
N HIS A 104 9.04 21.21 -1.88
CA HIS A 104 8.43 19.92 -2.21
C HIS A 104 7.82 19.88 -3.63
N SER A 105 8.14 20.84 -4.50
CA SER A 105 7.56 20.99 -5.85
C SER A 105 8.46 20.43 -6.97
N VAL A 106 9.66 19.91 -6.68
CA VAL A 106 10.55 19.43 -7.74
C VAL A 106 10.05 18.08 -8.28
N LYS A 107 9.27 18.15 -9.37
CA LYS A 107 9.03 17.00 -10.25
C LYS A 107 10.35 16.60 -10.90
N PHE A 108 10.93 15.49 -10.46
CA PHE A 108 12.03 14.86 -11.17
C PHE A 108 11.52 14.37 -12.53
N TYR A 109 11.79 15.12 -13.60
CA TYR A 109 11.70 14.58 -14.93
C TYR A 109 12.85 13.57 -15.12
N ARG A 110 12.52 12.32 -15.49
CA ARG A 110 13.53 11.35 -15.91
C ARG A 110 14.16 11.84 -17.22
N PRO A 111 15.49 11.87 -17.35
CA PRO A 111 16.11 12.05 -18.65
C PRO A 111 15.75 10.85 -19.53
N GLY A 112 15.04 11.08 -20.62
CA GLY A 112 14.84 10.09 -21.67
C GLY A 112 16.20 9.66 -22.20
N ARG A 113 16.42 8.35 -22.34
CA ARG A 113 17.62 7.82 -23.01
C ARG A 113 17.65 8.43 -24.41
N ARG A 114 18.66 9.23 -24.73
CA ARG A 114 18.93 9.64 -26.10
C ARG A 114 19.29 8.37 -26.87
N ALA A 115 18.47 8.01 -27.85
CA ALA A 115 18.88 7.08 -28.89
C ALA A 115 20.04 7.75 -29.65
N ALA A 116 21.10 6.99 -29.91
CA ALA A 116 22.17 7.39 -30.79
C ALA A 116 21.62 7.54 -32.22
N PRO A 117 22.03 8.57 -32.99
CA PRO A 117 21.72 8.60 -34.41
C PRO A 117 22.70 7.68 -35.16
N ASP A 118 22.20 6.55 -35.64
CA ASP A 118 22.86 5.77 -36.68
C ASP A 118 22.86 6.56 -37.98
N ALA A 119 24.03 6.61 -38.61
CA ALA A 119 24.26 7.21 -39.91
C ALA A 119 23.69 6.33 -41.03
N LEU A 120 22.91 6.89 -41.96
CA LEU A 120 22.83 6.39 -43.34
C LEU A 120 22.34 7.44 -44.37
N ARG A 121 23.34 8.09 -44.98
CA ARG A 121 23.58 8.35 -46.43
C ARG A 121 22.44 8.29 -47.47
N LYS A 122 22.57 9.22 -48.44
CA LYS A 122 22.06 9.30 -49.84
C LYS A 122 20.69 10.00 -49.97
N SER A 123 20.49 10.98 -50.85
CA SER A 123 21.03 11.19 -52.21
C SER A 123 21.30 12.66 -52.51
#